data_AF-A0A946UV79-F1
#
_entry.id   AF-A0A946UV79-F1
#
_cell.length_a   1.000
_cell.length_b   1.000
_cell.length_c   1.000
_cell.angle_alpha   90.00
_cell.angle_beta   90.00
_cell.angle_gamma   90.00
#
_symmetry.space_group_name_H-M   'P 1'
#
loop_
_entity.id
_entity.type
_entity.pdbx_description
1 polymer ?
#
loop_
_entity_poly.entity_id
_entity_poly.type
_entity_poly.pdbx_seq_one_letter_code
_entity_poly.pdbx_strand_id
1 'polypeptide(L)' 'MTEVSKAPAGRSTTTGMLGPAELEALIGEALEAARNLGVDQAEVAASHDVGLSATARLGDVENLEYTNDRGLWVTVYK' A
#
# COMPACT_ATOMS: atom_id res chain seq x y z
N MET A 1 26.49 -1.46 19.68
CA MET A 1 25.79 -2.37 18.76
C MET A 1 24.64 -1.59 18.17
N THR A 2 24.60 -1.54 16.85
CA THR A 2 24.33 -0.36 16.00
C THR A 2 22.90 0.18 16.03
N GLU A 3 22.79 1.52 15.98
CA GLU A 3 21.57 2.29 15.70
C GLU A 3 20.93 1.88 14.37
N VAL A 4 19.60 1.70 14.36
CA VAL A 4 18.77 2.06 13.21
C VAL A 4 17.45 2.65 13.74
N SER A 5 17.49 3.93 14.15
CA SER A 5 16.27 4.73 14.18
C SER A 5 16.10 5.35 12.79
N LYS A 6 15.39 4.64 11.92
CA LYS A 6 14.93 5.17 10.63
C LYS A 6 13.94 6.29 10.97
N ALA A 7 14.36 7.54 10.77
CA ALA A 7 13.50 8.72 10.91
C ALA A 7 12.19 8.51 10.15
N PRO A 8 11.04 8.99 10.66
CA PRO A 8 9.77 8.85 9.96
C PRO A 8 9.86 9.56 8.63
N ALA A 9 9.70 8.81 7.54
CA ALA A 9 9.70 9.35 6.19
C ALA A 9 8.59 10.40 6.11
N GLY A 10 8.98 11.64 5.86
CA GLY A 10 8.07 12.77 5.72
C GLY A 10 7.01 12.50 4.67
N ARG A 11 5.80 12.98 4.95
CA ARG A 11 4.60 12.90 4.10
C ARG A 11 4.92 13.44 2.70
N SER A 12 5.18 12.54 1.76
CA SER A 12 5.47 12.89 0.36
C SER A 12 4.14 13.07 -0.37
N THR A 13 3.70 14.31 -0.52
CA THR A 13 2.46 14.68 -1.20
C THR A 13 2.59 14.51 -2.72
N THR A 14 2.86 13.29 -3.21
CA THR A 14 2.64 12.93 -4.63
C THR A 14 1.26 12.30 -4.72
N THR A 15 0.25 13.14 -5.00
CA THR A 15 -1.15 12.72 -5.21
C THR A 15 -1.22 11.50 -6.13
N GLY A 16 -1.37 10.30 -5.57
CA GLY A 16 -1.66 9.10 -6.34
C GLY A 16 -0.88 7.85 -5.95
N MET A 17 0.41 7.94 -5.57
CA MET A 17 1.25 6.77 -5.30
C MET A 17 1.61 6.68 -3.82
N LEU A 18 1.49 5.46 -3.26
CA LEU A 18 1.96 5.15 -1.91
C LEU A 18 3.34 4.54 -2.04
N GLY A 19 4.34 5.18 -1.44
CA GLY A 19 5.68 4.64 -1.36
C GLY A 19 5.78 3.50 -0.33
N PRO A 20 6.90 2.75 -0.34
CA PRO A 20 7.13 1.68 0.64
C PRO A 20 6.96 2.14 2.09
N ALA A 21 7.39 3.36 2.42
CA ALA A 21 7.27 3.89 3.78
C ALA A 21 5.81 4.15 4.21
N GLU A 22 4.94 4.55 3.28
CA GLU A 22 3.52 4.77 3.56
C GLU A 22 2.78 3.42 3.71
N LEU A 23 3.17 2.43 2.92
CA LEU A 23 2.68 1.05 3.08
C LEU A 23 3.16 0.43 4.40
N GLU A 24 4.43 0.62 4.77
CA GLU A 24 4.97 0.21 6.08
C GLU A 24 4.20 0.86 7.24
N ALA A 25 3.89 2.15 7.14
CA ALA A 25 3.10 2.86 8.15
C ALA A 25 1.67 2.28 8.27
N LEU A 26 1.00 2.05 7.14
CA LEU A 26 -0.35 1.47 7.12
C LEU A 26 -0.37 0.04 7.71
N ILE A 27 0.65 -0.77 7.40
CA ILE A 27 0.85 -2.09 8.00
C ILE A 27 1.01 -1.97 9.51
N GLY A 28 1.82 -1.03 9.98
CA GLY A 28 2.04 -0.77 11.39
C GLY A 28 0.75 -0.40 12.13
N GLU A 29 -0.04 0.52 11.57
CA GLU A 29 -1.33 0.94 12.12
C GLU A 29 -2.32 -0.21 12.23
N ALA A 30 -2.42 -1.06 11.20
CA ALA A 30 -3.30 -2.22 11.21
C ALA A 30 -2.90 -3.25 12.27
N LEU A 31 -1.59 -3.51 12.43
CA LEU A 31 -1.05 -4.38 13.46
C LEU A 31 -1.30 -3.82 14.87
N GLU A 32 -1.17 -2.51 15.08
CA GLU A 32 -1.49 -1.85 16.34
C GLU A 32 -2.97 -1.97 16.68
N ALA A 33 -3.85 -1.71 15.72
CA ALA A 33 -5.29 -1.86 15.88
C ALA A 33 -5.67 -3.29 16.30
N ALA A 34 -5.09 -4.30 15.64
CA ALA A 34 -5.32 -5.71 15.97
C ALA A 34 -4.89 -6.04 17.40
N ARG A 35 -3.69 -5.61 17.82
CA ARG A 35 -3.20 -5.79 19.21
C ARG A 35 -4.13 -5.15 20.22
N ASN A 36 -4.60 -3.92 19.95
CA ASN A 36 -5.50 -3.19 20.86
C ASN A 36 -6.86 -3.88 21.02
N LEU A 37 -7.26 -4.72 20.06
CA LEU A 37 -8.48 -5.54 20.11
C LEU A 37 -8.26 -6.90 20.80
N GLY A 38 -7.06 -7.20 21.29
CA GLY A 38 -6.77 -8.43 22.04
C GLY A 38 -6.76 -9.69 21.18
N VAL A 39 -6.24 -9.58 19.95
CA VAL A 39 -5.87 -10.75 19.13
C VAL A 39 -4.49 -11.25 19.56
N ASP A 40 -4.25 -12.55 19.49
CA ASP A 40 -2.97 -13.15 19.91
C ASP A 40 -1.91 -12.99 18.84
N GLN A 41 -2.30 -13.13 17.56
CA GLN A 41 -1.42 -12.93 16.42
C GLN A 41 -2.19 -12.27 15.26
N ALA A 42 -1.49 -11.47 14.47
CA ALA A 42 -2.01 -10.88 13.24
C ALA A 42 -0.93 -10.85 12.16
N GLU A 43 -1.33 -11.08 10.91
CA GLU A 43 -0.54 -10.90 9.71
C GLU A 43 -1.21 -9.84 8.84
N VAL A 44 -0.42 -8.90 8.32
CA VAL A 44 -0.92 -7.80 7.50
C VAL A 44 -0.10 -7.71 6.22
N ALA A 45 -0.78 -7.60 5.08
CA ALA A 45 -0.19 -7.31 3.78
C ALA A 45 -0.85 -6.08 3.18
N ALA A 46 -0.08 -5.23 2.51
CA ALA A 46 -0.58 -4.06 1.78
C ALA A 46 0.01 -4.03 0.38
N SER A 47 -0.77 -3.59 -0.61
CA SER A 47 -0.32 -3.39 -1.99
C SER A 47 -0.84 -2.09 -2.57
N HIS A 48 -0.09 -1.55 -3.52
CA HIS A 48 -0.52 -0.44 -4.33
C HIS A 48 0.11 -0.56 -5.73
N ASP A 49 -0.73 -0.81 -6.72
CA ASP A 49 -0.34 -1.01 -8.10
C ASP A 49 -0.97 0.07 -8.97
N VAL A 50 -0.16 0.70 -9.82
CA VAL A 50 -0.61 1.75 -10.73
C VAL A 50 -0.21 1.37 -12.15
N GLY A 51 -1.16 1.46 -13.08
CA GLY A 51 -0.97 1.06 -14.47
C GLY A 51 -1.59 2.04 -15.46
N LEU A 52 -1.10 2.00 -16.69
CA LEU A 52 -1.68 2.67 -17.84
C LEU A 52 -1.68 1.70 -19.01
N SER A 53 -2.86 1.44 -19.58
CA SER A 53 -3.07 0.56 -20.74
C SER A 53 -3.66 1.37 -21.89
N ALA A 54 -3.17 1.16 -23.11
CA ALA A 54 -3.67 1.81 -24.30
C ALA A 54 -3.83 0.79 -25.44
N THR A 55 -4.93 0.87 -26.17
CA THR A 55 -5.18 0.07 -27.37
C THR A 55 -5.56 0.97 -28.54
N ALA A 56 -5.20 0.55 -29.76
CA ALA A 56 -5.51 1.27 -30.98
C ALA A 56 -5.85 0.28 -32.10
N ARG A 57 -6.70 0.72 -33.04
CA ARG A 57 -7.07 -0.04 -34.23
C ARG A 57 -7.20 0.90 -35.42
N LEU A 58 -6.64 0.49 -36.56
CA LEU A 58 -6.65 1.26 -37.81
C LEU A 58 -6.07 2.69 -37.70
N GLY A 59 -5.15 2.90 -36.76
CA GLY A 59 -4.50 4.20 -36.54
C GLY A 59 -5.19 5.10 -35.51
N ASP A 60 -6.38 4.71 -35.03
CA ASP A 60 -7.13 5.43 -34.03
C ASP A 60 -7.07 4.75 -32.65
N VAL A 61 -7.03 5.55 -31.59
CA VAL A 61 -7.08 5.05 -30.21
C VAL A 61 -8.47 4.46 -29.96
N GLU A 62 -8.51 3.21 -29.50
CA GLU A 62 -9.74 2.56 -29.06
C GLU A 62 -9.93 2.72 -27.55
N ASN A 63 -8.89 2.41 -26.75
CA ASN A 63 -8.98 2.44 -25.29
C ASN A 63 -7.76 3.12 -24.68
N LEU A 64 -7.99 3.89 -23.63
CA LEU A 64 -6.95 4.43 -22.75
C LEU A 64 -7.45 4.26 -21.31
N GLU A 65 -6.80 3.39 -20.55
CA GLU A 65 -7.22 2.99 -19.22
C GLU A 65 -6.10 3.24 -18.22
N TYR A 66 -6.43 3.94 -17.14
CA TYR A 66 -5.55 4.14 -16.00
C TYR A 66 -6.07 3.30 -14.83
N THR A 67 -5.23 2.43 -14.28
CA THR A 67 -5.55 1.60 -13.11
C THR A 67 -4.80 2.09 -11.88
N ASN A 68 -5.45 2.02 -10.72
CA ASN A 68 -4.90 2.43 -9.44
C ASN A 68 -5.52 1.54 -8.35
N ASP A 69 -4.88 0.40 -8.14
CA ASP A 69 -5.34 -0.66 -7.26
C ASP A 69 -4.65 -0.53 -5.91
N ARG A 70 -5.44 -0.55 -4.83
CA ARG A 70 -4.94 -0.45 -3.45
C ARG A 70 -5.60 -1.52 -2.60
N GLY A 71 -4.80 -2.26 -1.85
CA GLY A 71 -5.28 -3.33 -1.01
C GLY A 71 -4.60 -3.37 0.35
N LEU A 72 -5.37 -3.77 1.36
CA LEU A 72 -4.90 -4.10 2.70
C LEU A 72 -5.61 -5.38 3.14
N TRP A 73 -4.85 -6.39 3.52
CA TRP A 73 -5.35 -7.68 3.98
C TRP A 73 -4.85 -7.93 5.40
N VAL A 74 -5.76 -8.39 6.25
CA VAL A 74 -5.45 -8.68 7.65
C VAL A 74 -5.99 -10.07 7.98
N THR A 75 -5.10 -10.96 8.43
CA THR A 75 -5.47 -12.26 9.01
C THR A 75 -5.20 -12.21 10.50
N VAL A 76 -6.18 -12.57 11.32
CA VAL A 76 -6.05 -12.57 12.79
C VAL A 76 -6.25 -13.97 13.35
N TYR A 77 -5.56 -14.24 14.46
CA TYR A 77 -5.66 -15.48 15.22
C TYR A 77 -5.99 -15.14 16.68
N LYS A 78 -6.85 -15.94 17.29
CA LYS A 78 -7.31 -15.86 18.68
C LYS A 78 -7.45 -17.27 19.24
#